data_AF-A0A969MTX3-F1
#
_entry.id   AF-A0A969MTX3-F1
#
_cell.length_a   1.000
_cell.length_b   1.000
_cell.length_c   1.000
_cell.angle_alpha   90.00
_cell.angle_beta   90.00
_cell.angle_gamma   90.00
#
_symmetry.space_group_name_H-M   'P 1'
#
loop_
_entity.id
_entity.type
_entity.pdbx_description
1 polymer ?
#
loop_
_entity_poly.entity_id
_entity_poly.type
_entity_poly.pdbx_seq_one_letter_code
_entity_poly.pdbx_strand_id
1 'polypeptide(L)'
;MKKILYATTALATAALVAGAAGDAAAQEYKSEAAERINLGISGYFQQWAVGVAQDIKDTGPETIKTNPIDNKQNSEICFIGSTTLDNGLTVGINVQVEANTSSDQIDESFLFLQGPSFW
;
A
#
# COMPACT_ATOMS: atom_id res chain seq x y z
N MET A 1 2.43 31.14 27.04
CA MET A 1 2.38 30.58 25.67
C MET A 1 3.74 30.13 25.15
N LYS A 2 4.82 30.92 25.27
CA LYS A 2 6.18 30.52 24.80
C LYS A 2 6.70 29.20 25.41
N LYS A 3 6.42 28.95 26.70
CA LYS A 3 6.85 27.73 27.41
C LYS A 3 6.19 26.44 26.88
N ILE A 4 4.94 26.52 26.40
CA ILE A 4 4.22 25.38 25.83
C ILE A 4 4.78 25.03 24.45
N LEU A 5 5.14 26.05 23.66
CA LEU A 5 5.73 25.86 22.32
C LEU A 5 7.12 25.20 22.38
N TYR A 6 7.94 25.54 23.38
CA TYR A 6 9.24 24.88 23.57
C TYR A 6 9.10 23.43 24.05
N ALA A 7 8.08 23.14 24.89
CA ALA A 7 7.82 21.79 25.36
C ALA A 7 7.35 20.86 24.23
N THR A 8 6.47 21.33 23.33
CA THR A 8 6.01 20.53 22.19
C THR A 8 7.11 20.30 21.16
N THR A 9 7.94 21.30 20.90
CA THR A 9 9.09 21.16 19.99
C THR A 9 10.11 20.17 20.54
N ALA A 10 10.42 20.26 21.84
CA ALA A 10 11.36 19.34 22.50
C ALA A 10 10.85 17.89 22.47
N LEU A 11 9.55 17.67 22.70
CA LEU A 11 8.95 16.34 22.67
C LEU A 11 8.92 15.75 21.24
N ALA A 12 8.66 16.57 20.23
CA ALA A 12 8.72 16.16 18.82
C ALA A 12 10.15 15.77 18.41
N THR A 13 11.17 16.54 18.80
CA THR A 13 12.57 16.16 18.57
C THR A 13 13.00 14.94 19.36
N ALA A 14 12.53 14.76 20.60
CA ALA A 14 12.84 13.58 21.39
C ALA A 14 12.21 12.32 20.79
N ALA A 15 10.98 12.42 20.26
CA ALA A 15 10.32 11.33 19.53
C ALA A 15 11.04 11.00 18.21
N LEU A 16 11.53 12.01 17.49
CA LEU A 16 12.29 11.81 16.24
C LEU A 16 13.66 11.15 16.51
N VAL A 17 14.36 11.57 17.58
CA VAL A 17 15.65 11.01 17.98
C VAL A 17 15.50 9.61 18.59
N ALA A 18 14.46 9.35 19.37
CA ALA A 18 14.17 8.01 19.88
C ALA A 18 13.71 7.07 18.75
N GLY A 19 12.96 7.57 17.76
CA GLY A 19 12.62 6.83 16.55
C GLY A 19 13.85 6.48 15.71
N ALA A 20 14.76 7.44 15.51
CA ALA A 20 16.02 7.23 14.78
C ALA A 20 17.05 6.39 15.57
N ALA A 21 17.01 6.42 16.91
CA ALA A 21 17.84 5.56 17.76
C ALA A 21 17.32 4.10 17.82
N GLY A 22 16.04 3.88 17.48
CA GLY A 22 15.50 2.54 17.23
C GLY A 22 16.20 1.85 16.07
N ASP A 23 16.60 2.59 15.04
CA ASP A 23 17.40 2.08 13.91
C ASP A 23 18.87 1.80 14.30
N ALA A 24 19.41 2.54 15.28
CA ALA A 24 20.80 2.41 15.73
C ALA A 24 21.02 1.26 16.75
N ALA A 25 19.95 0.77 17.40
CA ALA A 25 20.02 -0.34 18.36
C ALA A 25 19.77 -1.73 17.71
N ALA A 26 19.53 -1.80 16.41
CA ALA A 26 19.62 -3.03 15.65
C ALA A 26 21.10 -3.41 15.50
N GLN A 27 21.65 -4.02 16.54
CA GLN A 27 22.97 -4.64 16.52
C GLN A 27 23.04 -5.56 15.29
N GLU A 28 23.83 -5.12 14.31
CA GLU A 28 23.95 -5.71 13.00
C GLU A 28 24.50 -7.12 13.13
N TYR A 29 23.62 -8.13 13.19
CA TYR A 29 23.98 -9.48 12.78
C TYR A 29 24.28 -9.42 11.28
N LYS A 30 25.52 -9.07 10.93
CA LYS A 30 26.09 -9.33 9.61
C LYS A 30 26.22 -10.84 9.45
N SER A 31 25.08 -11.48 9.17
CA SER A 31 25.11 -12.73 8.44
C SER A 31 25.63 -12.40 7.05
N GLU A 32 26.64 -13.12 6.58
CA GLU A 32 26.99 -13.26 5.15
C GLU A 32 25.84 -14.02 4.43
N ALA A 33 24.60 -13.64 4.71
CA ALA A 33 23.43 -14.15 4.02
C ALA A 33 23.07 -13.12 2.96
N ALA A 34 22.69 -13.64 1.80
CA ALA A 34 21.86 -12.99 0.79
C ALA A 34 21.19 -11.69 1.25
N GLU A 35 21.31 -10.67 0.41
CA GLU A 35 20.69 -9.36 0.64
C GLU A 35 19.24 -9.51 1.11
N ARG A 36 18.85 -8.75 2.15
CA ARG A 36 17.48 -8.79 2.66
C ARG A 36 16.51 -8.46 1.53
N ILE A 37 15.30 -9.02 1.57
CA ILE A 37 14.26 -8.64 0.61
C ILE A 37 14.02 -7.13 0.66
N ASN A 38 14.18 -6.48 -0.50
CA ASN A 38 13.80 -5.08 -0.63
C ASN A 38 12.31 -5.04 -1.00
N LEU A 39 11.49 -4.50 -0.10
CA LEU A 39 10.06 -4.38 -0.29
C LEU A 39 9.73 -2.96 -0.78
N GLY A 40 9.25 -2.88 -2.01
CA GLY A 40 8.70 -1.66 -2.58
C GLY A 40 7.21 -1.52 -2.26
N ILE A 41 6.79 -0.27 -2.02
CA ILE A 41 5.37 0.11 -1.97
C ILE A 41 5.06 0.87 -3.27
N SER A 42 4.05 0.41 -4.00
CA SER A 42 3.58 1.03 -5.24
C SER A 42 2.05 0.95 -5.31
N GLY A 43 1.46 1.29 -6.45
CA GLY A 43 0.00 1.23 -6.64
C GLY A 43 -0.53 2.34 -7.54
N TYR A 44 -1.85 2.48 -7.57
CA TYR A 44 -2.53 3.53 -8.32
C TYR A 44 -3.77 4.05 -7.58
N PHE A 45 -4.20 5.25 -7.98
CA PHE A 45 -5.47 5.83 -7.56
C PHE A 45 -6.13 6.48 -8.76
N GLN A 46 -7.36 6.07 -9.06
CA GLN A 46 -8.18 6.63 -10.10
C GLN A 46 -9.53 7.06 -9.52
N GLN A 47 -9.99 8.24 -9.93
CA GLN A 47 -11.26 8.79 -9.48
C GLN A 47 -11.97 9.52 -10.62
N TRP A 48 -13.28 9.34 -10.70
CA TRP A 48 -14.15 9.97 -11.68
C TRP A 48 -15.39 10.54 -11.03
N ALA A 49 -15.72 11.77 -11.39
CA ALA A 49 -17.06 12.32 -11.16
C ALA A 49 -17.89 12.04 -12.42
N VAL A 50 -19.01 11.34 -12.24
CA VAL A 50 -19.91 10.95 -13.32
C VAL A 50 -21.19 11.76 -13.21
N GLY A 51 -21.60 12.40 -14.30
CA GLY A 51 -22.90 13.06 -14.41
C GLY A 51 -23.74 12.40 -15.48
N VAL A 52 -24.99 12.06 -15.16
CA VAL A 52 -25.91 11.38 -16.08
C VAL A 52 -27.28 12.06 -16.06
N ALA A 53 -27.75 12.44 -17.25
CA ALA A 53 -29.16 12.78 -17.47
C ALA A 53 -29.85 11.57 -18.10
N GLN A 54 -30.86 11.04 -17.43
CA GLN A 54 -31.55 9.81 -17.83
C GLN A 54 -33.05 10.04 -17.93
N ASP A 55 -33.64 9.58 -19.03
CA ASP A 55 -35.08 9.59 -19.28
C ASP A 55 -35.62 8.18 -19.09
N ILE A 56 -35.78 7.78 -17.83
CA ILE A 56 -36.28 6.46 -17.46
C ILE A 56 -37.80 6.53 -17.30
N LYS A 57 -38.51 5.72 -18.10
CA LYS A 57 -39.95 5.52 -17.91
C LYS A 57 -40.17 4.50 -16.80
N ASP A 58 -40.63 4.99 -15.67
CA ASP A 58 -41.02 4.16 -14.53
C ASP A 58 -42.39 3.50 -14.83
N THR A 59 -42.36 2.31 -15.43
CA THR A 59 -43.56 1.56 -15.82
C THR A 59 -43.87 0.37 -14.92
N GLY A 60 -43.10 0.17 -13.84
CA GLY A 60 -43.27 -0.91 -12.87
C GLY A 60 -43.97 -0.44 -11.59
N PRO A 61 -44.29 -1.37 -10.67
CA PRO A 61 -44.83 -1.02 -9.35
C PRO A 61 -43.78 -0.43 -8.39
N GLU A 62 -42.48 -0.50 -8.73
CA GLU A 62 -41.39 -0.01 -7.91
C GLU A 62 -40.72 1.22 -8.52
N THR A 63 -40.47 2.25 -7.71
CA THR A 63 -39.76 3.45 -8.14
C THR A 63 -38.28 3.18 -8.43
N ILE A 64 -37.84 3.47 -9.66
CA ILE A 64 -36.43 3.42 -10.03
C ILE A 64 -35.70 4.60 -9.40
N LYS A 65 -34.84 4.33 -8.41
CA LYS A 65 -33.96 5.35 -7.82
C LYS A 65 -32.76 5.59 -8.73
N THR A 66 -32.58 6.83 -9.13
CA THR A 66 -31.45 7.25 -9.96
C THR A 66 -30.64 8.31 -9.23
N ASN A 67 -29.33 8.34 -9.49
CA ASN A 67 -28.45 9.39 -8.97
C ASN A 67 -27.85 10.16 -10.14
N PRO A 68 -28.13 11.47 -10.29
CA PRO A 68 -27.65 12.25 -11.44
C PRO A 68 -26.15 12.52 -11.39
N ILE A 69 -25.55 12.43 -10.20
CA ILE A 69 -24.11 12.58 -9.98
C ILE A 69 -23.63 11.39 -9.16
N ASP A 70 -22.51 10.82 -9.55
CA ASP A 70 -21.86 9.72 -8.85
C ASP A 70 -20.34 9.95 -8.76
N ASN A 71 -19.72 9.40 -7.73
CA ASN A 71 -18.27 9.37 -7.58
C ASN A 71 -17.80 7.92 -7.68
N LYS A 72 -16.98 7.63 -8.70
CA LYS A 72 -16.38 6.33 -8.90
C LYS A 72 -14.91 6.41 -8.56
N GLN A 73 -14.40 5.39 -7.87
CA GLN A 73 -13.01 5.28 -7.50
C GLN A 73 -12.54 3.84 -7.71
N ASN A 74 -11.29 3.71 -8.15
CA ASN A 74 -10.59 2.43 -8.21
C ASN A 74 -9.14 2.68 -7.81
N SER A 75 -8.64 1.97 -6.82
CA SER A 75 -7.32 2.25 -6.27
C SER A 75 -6.74 1.04 -5.58
N GLU A 76 -5.42 0.92 -5.59
CA GLU A 76 -4.71 -0.25 -5.13
C GLU A 76 -3.35 0.13 -4.54
N ILE A 77 -2.93 -0.58 -3.50
CA ILE A 77 -1.61 -0.47 -2.87
C ILE A 77 -0.90 -1.82 -3.00
N CYS A 78 0.26 -1.83 -3.62
CA CYS A 78 1.02 -3.05 -3.92
C CYS A 78 2.31 -3.09 -3.09
N PHE A 79 2.48 -4.16 -2.32
CA PHE A 79 3.71 -4.51 -1.61
C PHE A 79 4.45 -5.57 -2.42
N ILE A 80 5.44 -5.12 -3.20
CA ILE A 80 6.15 -5.98 -4.15
C ILE A 80 7.63 -5.94 -3.81
N GLY A 81 8.23 -7.10 -3.65
CA GLY A 81 9.64 -7.20 -3.33
C GLY A 81 10.26 -8.50 -3.80
N SER A 82 11.57 -8.47 -3.98
CA SER A 82 12.36 -9.67 -4.27
C SER A 82 13.79 -9.52 -3.78
N THR A 83 14.44 -10.65 -3.55
CA THR A 83 15.89 -10.72 -3.39
C THR A 83 16.43 -11.96 -4.09
N THR A 84 17.67 -11.87 -4.57
CA THR A 84 18.42 -13.02 -5.09
C THR A 84 19.38 -13.51 -4.03
N LEU A 85 19.25 -14.78 -3.67
CA LEU A 85 20.10 -15.44 -2.71
C LEU A 85 21.49 -15.74 -3.30
N ASP A 86 22.47 -16.00 -2.44
CA ASP A 86 23.86 -16.27 -2.85
C ASP A 86 23.98 -17.51 -3.76
N ASN A 87 23.01 -18.42 -3.70
CA ASN A 87 22.92 -19.58 -4.59
C ASN A 87 22.25 -19.29 -5.96
N GLY A 88 21.94 -18.03 -6.25
CA GLY A 88 21.30 -17.58 -7.49
C GLY A 88 19.78 -17.76 -7.54
N LEU A 89 19.15 -18.33 -6.50
CA LEU A 89 17.69 -18.42 -6.42
C LEU A 89 17.09 -17.05 -6.07
N THR A 90 16.14 -16.58 -6.86
CA THR A 90 15.37 -15.38 -6.54
C THR A 90 14.09 -15.77 -5.80
N VAL A 91 13.85 -15.12 -4.66
CA VAL A 91 12.63 -15.25 -3.88
C VAL A 91 11.92 -13.90 -3.92
N GLY A 92 10.63 -13.89 -4.23
CA GLY A 92 9.85 -12.66 -4.25
C GLY A 92 8.43 -12.82 -3.73
N ILE A 93 7.84 -11.68 -3.40
CA ILE A 93 6.50 -11.52 -2.83
C ILE A 93 5.74 -10.47 -3.63
N ASN A 94 4.45 -10.70 -3.82
CA ASN A 94 3.51 -9.69 -4.28
C ASN A 94 2.24 -9.80 -3.44
N VAL A 95 1.88 -8.71 -2.77
CA VAL A 95 0.59 -8.54 -2.12
C VAL A 95 -0.02 -7.23 -2.60
N GLN A 96 -1.20 -7.29 -3.19
CA GLN A 96 -1.93 -6.10 -3.61
C GLN A 96 -3.22 -5.94 -2.81
N VAL A 97 -3.45 -4.71 -2.36
CA VAL A 97 -4.53 -4.36 -1.44
C VAL A 97 -5.44 -3.36 -2.12
N GLU A 98 -6.70 -3.76 -2.28
CA GLU A 98 -7.78 -2.95 -2.84
C GLU A 98 -8.09 -1.76 -1.92
N ALA A 99 -7.63 -0.55 -2.26
CA ALA A 99 -7.77 0.61 -1.37
C ALA A 99 -9.21 1.16 -1.33
N ASN A 100 -10.11 0.72 -2.22
CA ASN A 100 -11.51 1.14 -2.27
C ASN A 100 -12.51 -0.04 -2.44
N THR A 101 -12.59 -0.89 -1.43
CA THR A 101 -13.53 -2.03 -1.37
C THR A 101 -14.21 -2.12 0.00
N SER A 102 -15.27 -2.91 0.11
CA SER A 102 -15.98 -3.17 1.37
C SER A 102 -16.09 -4.66 1.72
N SER A 103 -15.50 -5.54 0.90
CA SER A 103 -15.60 -6.99 1.10
C SER A 103 -14.28 -7.67 0.78
N ASP A 104 -13.96 -7.82 -0.50
CA ASP A 104 -12.73 -8.49 -0.93
C ASP A 104 -11.59 -7.46 -0.97
N GLN A 105 -10.62 -7.61 -0.06
CA GLN A 105 -9.60 -6.60 0.27
C GLN A 105 -8.25 -6.87 -0.39
N ILE A 106 -8.00 -8.11 -0.82
CA ILE A 106 -6.73 -8.58 -1.37
C ILE A 106 -7.00 -9.07 -2.78
N ASP A 107 -6.46 -8.41 -3.80
CA ASP A 107 -6.61 -8.85 -5.19
C ASP A 107 -5.61 -9.99 -5.48
N GLU A 108 -4.32 -9.76 -5.25
CA GLU A 108 -3.29 -10.80 -5.28
C GLU A 108 -2.48 -10.94 -3.99
N SER A 109 -2.11 -12.18 -3.68
CA SER A 109 -1.18 -12.52 -2.61
C SER A 109 -0.44 -13.80 -2.94
N PHE A 110 0.83 -13.69 -3.28
CA PHE A 110 1.66 -14.85 -3.59
C PHE A 110 3.14 -14.64 -3.29
N LEU A 111 3.82 -15.78 -3.13
CA LEU A 111 5.27 -15.88 -3.12
C LEU A 111 5.71 -16.58 -4.41
N PHE A 112 6.86 -16.20 -4.95
CA PHE A 112 7.44 -16.88 -6.12
C PHE A 112 8.91 -17.21 -5.92
N LEU A 113 9.34 -18.25 -6.64
CA LEU A 113 10.73 -18.68 -6.74
C LEU A 113 11.14 -18.65 -8.21
N GLN A 114 12.27 -18.05 -8.52
CA GLN A 114 12.82 -17.99 -9.87
C GLN A 114 14.27 -18.47 -9.84
N GLY A 115 14.57 -19.53 -10.58
CA GLY A 115 15.93 -20.04 -10.74
C GLY A 115 16.79 -19.09 -11.60
N PRO A 116 18.12 -19.20 -11.51
CA PRO A 116 19.01 -18.43 -12.37
C PRO A 116 18.79 -18.81 -13.84
N SER A 117 18.90 -17.84 -14.74
CA SER A 117 18.79 -18.08 -16.18
C SER A 117 19.97 -18.92 -16.66
N PHE A 118 19.70 -20.13 -17.16
CA PHE A 118 20.68 -20.96 -17.84
C PHE A 118 20.42 -20.86 -19.35
N TRP A 119 21.44 -20.45 -20.10
CA TRP A 119 21.44 -20.44 -21.56
C TRP A 119 22.02 -21.76 -22.07
#